data_AF-A0AAX0Z270-F1
#
_entry.id   AF-A0AAX0Z270-F1
#
_cell.length_a   1.000
_cell.length_b   1.000
_cell.length_c   1.000
_cell.angle_alpha   90.00
_cell.angle_beta   90.00
_cell.angle_gamma   90.00
#
_symmetry.space_group_name_H-M   'P 1'
#
loop_
_entity.id
_entity.type
_entity.pdbx_description
1 polymer ?
#
loop_
_entity_poly.entity_id
_entity_poly.type
_entity_poly.pdbx_seq_one_letter_code
_entity_poly.pdbx_strand_id
1 'polypeptide(L)'
;MGLIPKSQSPLVGVDISSTAVKLLQLSRSGNRFRVEHYAVEPLPPNAVVEKNIVEVEAVGEAIRRAMNRSGSKAKLAAAAVAGSAVITKVIPMPADLDENDMEAQIELEAVNYIPYPIEEVNLDFEV
;
A
#
# COMPACT_ATOMS: atom_id res chain seq x y z
N MET A 1 10.77 28.39 -14.43
CA MET A 1 10.59 27.09 -15.12
C MET A 1 11.82 26.24 -14.87
N GLY A 2 11.70 25.15 -14.12
CA GLY A 2 12.83 24.28 -13.77
C GLY A 2 13.29 23.45 -14.96
N LEU A 3 14.59 23.54 -15.31
CA LEU A 3 15.23 22.90 -16.46
C LEU A 3 15.51 21.39 -16.27
N ILE A 4 15.01 20.78 -15.18
CA ILE A 4 15.19 19.35 -14.90
C ILE A 4 13.79 18.74 -14.76
N PRO A 5 13.40 17.79 -15.64
CA PRO A 5 12.16 17.07 -15.44
C PRO A 5 12.22 16.29 -14.13
N LYS A 6 11.21 16.50 -13.27
CA LYS A 6 11.06 15.77 -12.00
C LYS A 6 10.82 14.30 -12.35
N SER A 7 11.87 13.48 -12.31
CA SER A 7 11.74 12.03 -12.50
C SER A 7 11.11 11.47 -11.23
N GLN A 8 9.97 10.78 -11.35
CA GLN A 8 9.40 10.07 -10.22
C GLN A 8 10.39 9.02 -9.70
N SER A 9 10.57 8.98 -8.38
CA SER A 9 11.39 7.95 -7.76
C SER A 9 10.85 6.57 -8.13
N PRO A 10 11.70 5.63 -8.59
CA PRO A 10 11.23 4.29 -8.94
C PRO A 10 10.66 3.61 -7.71
N LEU A 11 9.45 3.06 -7.88
CA LEU A 11 8.70 2.36 -6.84
C LEU A 11 8.56 0.88 -7.24
N VAL A 12 8.64 0.00 -6.26
CA VAL A 12 8.41 -1.43 -6.43
C VAL A 12 7.08 -1.84 -5.81
N GLY A 13 6.24 -2.55 -6.56
CA GLY A 13 5.04 -3.18 -6.02
C GLY A 13 5.42 -4.45 -5.25
N VAL A 14 4.95 -4.55 -4.00
CA VAL A 14 5.19 -5.71 -3.12
C VAL A 14 3.84 -6.27 -2.69
N ASP A 15 3.54 -7.48 -3.14
CA ASP A 15 2.37 -8.25 -2.72
C ASP A 15 2.80 -9.32 -1.71
N ILE A 16 2.33 -9.16 -0.47
CA ILE A 16 2.57 -10.10 0.63
C ILE A 16 1.32 -10.96 0.78
N SER A 17 1.42 -12.20 0.32
CA SER A 17 0.32 -13.18 0.39
C SER A 17 0.60 -14.26 1.43
N SER A 18 -0.34 -15.18 1.64
CA SER A 18 -0.19 -16.27 2.63
C SER A 18 1.01 -17.20 2.36
N THR A 19 1.45 -17.33 1.12
CA THR A 19 2.45 -18.35 0.74
C THR A 19 3.70 -17.76 0.08
N ALA A 20 3.68 -16.50 -0.31
CA ALA A 20 4.80 -15.87 -1.02
C ALA A 20 4.76 -14.35 -0.95
N VAL A 21 5.94 -13.75 -1.06
CA VAL A 21 6.15 -12.36 -1.41
C VAL A 21 6.40 -12.27 -2.91
N LYS A 22 5.62 -11.42 -3.60
CA LYS A 22 5.76 -11.14 -5.03
C LYS A 22 6.18 -9.70 -5.22
N LEU A 23 7.15 -9.49 -6.08
CA LEU A 23 7.75 -8.19 -6.36
C LEU A 23 7.62 -7.88 -7.84
N LEU A 24 7.15 -6.67 -8.17
CA LEU A 24 7.09 -6.19 -9.54
C LEU A 24 7.48 -4.71 -9.61
N GLN A 25 8.44 -4.37 -10.46
CA GLN A 25 8.78 -3.00 -10.80
C GLN A 25 8.46 -2.75 -12.27
N LEU A 26 7.66 -1.72 -12.51
CA LEU A 26 7.30 -1.27 -13.85
C LEU A 26 7.98 0.06 -14.17
N SER A 27 8.29 0.26 -15.44
CA SER A 27 8.52 1.59 -15.99
C SER A 27 7.48 1.90 -17.06
N ARG A 28 7.33 3.18 -17.38
CA ARG A 28 6.47 3.65 -18.46
C ARG A 28 7.28 4.48 -19.44
N SER A 29 7.17 4.14 -20.72
CA SER A 29 7.72 4.93 -21.83
C SER A 29 6.58 5.25 -22.80
N GLY A 30 6.20 6.53 -22.86
CA GLY A 30 4.98 6.96 -23.56
C GLY A 30 3.74 6.24 -23.00
N ASN A 31 3.05 5.48 -23.85
CA ASN A 31 1.86 4.70 -23.48
C ASN A 31 2.12 3.21 -23.26
N ARG A 32 3.39 2.78 -23.18
CA ARG A 32 3.75 1.38 -22.95
C ARG A 32 4.34 1.21 -21.56
N PHE A 33 3.90 0.15 -20.88
CA PHE A 33 4.52 -0.34 -19.66
C PHE A 33 5.56 -1.39 -19.99
N ARG A 34 6.63 -1.44 -19.19
CA ARG A 34 7.68 -2.45 -19.25
C ARG A 34 7.94 -3.00 -17.86
N VAL A 35 8.09 -4.31 -17.75
CA VAL A 35 8.58 -4.96 -16.53
C VAL A 35 10.09 -4.76 -16.47
N GLU A 36 10.56 -4.01 -15.48
CA GLU A 36 12.00 -3.83 -15.22
C GLU A 36 12.54 -4.94 -14.33
N HIS A 37 11.80 -5.25 -13.26
CA HIS A 37 12.21 -6.23 -12.27
C HIS A 37 11.01 -7.03 -11.79
N TYR A 38 11.25 -8.32 -11.54
CA TYR A 38 10.25 -9.24 -11.03
C TYR A 38 10.93 -10.32 -10.18
N ALA A 39 10.32 -10.68 -9.07
CA ALA A 39 10.74 -11.84 -8.27
C ALA A 39 9.56 -12.40 -7.47
N VAL A 40 9.65 -13.67 -7.13
CA VAL A 40 8.74 -14.34 -6.19
C VAL A 40 9.58 -15.14 -5.23
N GLU A 41 9.35 -14.93 -3.95
CA GLU A 41 9.99 -15.67 -2.87
C GLU A 41 8.94 -16.36 -2.00
N PRO A 42 9.07 -17.67 -1.75
CA PRO A 42 8.15 -18.39 -0.89
C PRO A 42 8.30 -17.91 0.55
N LEU A 43 7.17 -17.89 1.25
CA LEU A 43 7.12 -17.67 2.69
C LEU A 43 7.10 -19.01 3.42
N PRO A 44 7.68 -19.09 4.62
CA PRO A 44 7.52 -20.27 5.45
C PRO A 44 6.04 -20.42 5.87
N PRO A 45 5.58 -21.66 6.13
CA PRO A 45 4.25 -21.89 6.67
C PRO A 45 3.99 -21.03 7.91
N ASN A 46 2.75 -20.56 8.05
CA ASN A 46 2.28 -19.74 9.18
C ASN A 46 2.92 -18.35 9.30
N ALA A 47 3.82 -17.92 8.39
CA ALA A 47 4.36 -16.57 8.44
C ALA A 47 3.29 -15.49 8.20
N VAL A 48 2.29 -15.83 7.37
CA VAL A 48 1.12 -15.01 7.10
C VAL A 48 -0.12 -15.88 7.24
N VAL A 49 -1.01 -15.53 8.17
CA VAL A 49 -2.22 -16.28 8.49
C VAL A 49 -3.41 -15.34 8.34
N GLU A 50 -4.43 -15.75 7.58
CA GLU A 50 -5.63 -14.93 7.33
C GLU A 50 -5.31 -13.50 6.84
N LYS A 51 -4.24 -13.36 6.06
CA LYS A 51 -3.71 -12.08 5.53
C LYS A 51 -3.10 -11.14 6.58
N ASN A 52 -2.95 -11.61 7.82
CA ASN A 52 -2.16 -10.95 8.86
C ASN A 52 -0.73 -11.49 8.86
N ILE A 53 0.25 -10.60 9.02
CA ILE A 53 1.65 -10.97 9.19
C ILE A 53 1.85 -11.42 10.64
N VAL A 54 2.19 -12.70 10.83
CA VAL A 54 2.44 -13.30 12.14
C VAL A 54 3.94 -13.31 12.45
N GLU A 55 4.75 -13.71 11.46
CA GLU A 55 6.22 -13.80 11.61
C GLU A 55 6.88 -12.66 10.83
N VAL A 56 7.04 -11.51 11.48
CA VAL A 56 7.53 -10.27 10.86
C VAL A 56 8.94 -10.47 10.29
N GLU A 57 9.83 -11.11 11.03
CA GLU A 57 11.20 -11.38 10.61
C GLU A 57 11.23 -12.27 9.37
N ALA A 58 10.42 -13.33 9.34
CA ALA A 58 10.36 -14.26 8.21
C ALA A 58 9.87 -13.58 6.93
N VAL A 59 8.86 -12.72 7.03
CA VAL A 59 8.36 -11.91 5.90
C VAL A 59 9.41 -10.89 5.47
N GLY A 60 10.07 -10.22 6.41
CA GLY A 60 11.16 -9.28 6.13
C GLY A 60 12.33 -9.93 5.38
N GLU A 61 12.74 -11.13 5.78
CA GLU A 61 13.76 -11.91 5.07
C GLU A 61 13.31 -12.30 3.66
N ALA A 62 12.06 -12.70 3.46
CA ALA A 62 11.53 -13.02 2.15
C ALA A 62 11.49 -11.80 1.22
N ILE A 63 11.10 -10.62 1.72
CA ILE A 63 11.18 -9.36 0.99
C ILE A 63 12.62 -9.06 0.59
N ARG A 64 13.58 -9.20 1.52
CA ARG A 64 15.01 -8.97 1.22
C ARG A 64 15.52 -9.91 0.14
N ARG A 65 15.19 -11.20 0.20
CA ARG A 65 15.53 -12.17 -0.85
C ARG A 65 14.90 -11.80 -2.19
N ALA A 66 13.64 -11.37 -2.20
CA ALA A 66 12.92 -10.99 -3.41
C ALA A 66 13.56 -9.75 -4.06
N MET A 67 13.91 -8.73 -3.26
CA MET A 67 14.65 -7.55 -3.72
C MET A 67 15.98 -7.96 -4.37
N ASN A 68 16.79 -8.76 -3.68
CA ASN A 68 18.09 -9.22 -4.18
C ASN A 68 17.96 -10.03 -5.49
N ARG A 69 16.98 -10.95 -5.55
CA ARG A 69 16.75 -11.79 -6.73
C ARG A 69 16.20 -11.01 -7.93
N SER A 70 15.36 -10.02 -7.68
CA SER A 70 14.81 -9.16 -8.74
C SER A 70 15.87 -8.27 -9.38
N GLY A 71 16.94 -7.95 -8.64
CA GLY A 71 17.95 -6.98 -9.03
C GLY A 71 17.48 -5.52 -8.93
N SER A 72 16.28 -5.27 -8.38
CA SER A 72 15.77 -3.92 -8.18
C SER A 72 16.63 -3.14 -7.19
N LYS A 73 16.86 -1.87 -7.49
CA LYS A 73 17.52 -0.90 -6.60
C LYS A 73 16.55 0.15 -6.06
N ALA A 74 15.25 -0.05 -6.27
CA ALA A 74 14.22 0.84 -5.75
C ALA A 74 14.26 0.86 -4.22
N LYS A 75 14.10 2.05 -3.64
CA LYS A 75 14.07 2.24 -2.18
C LYS A 75 12.66 2.50 -1.66
N LEU A 76 11.71 2.76 -2.57
CA LEU A 76 10.31 2.98 -2.26
C LEU A 76 9.49 1.79 -2.74
N ALA A 77 8.49 1.43 -1.96
CA ALA A 77 7.58 0.34 -2.28
C ALA A 77 6.12 0.78 -2.15
N ALA A 78 5.25 0.17 -2.94
CA ALA A 78 3.81 0.17 -2.70
C ALA A 78 3.41 -1.24 -2.26
N ALA A 79 2.67 -1.32 -1.16
CA ALA A 79 2.05 -2.54 -0.67
C ALA A 79 0.55 -2.29 -0.52
N ALA A 80 -0.22 -3.37 -0.36
CA ALA A 80 -1.65 -3.30 -0.16
C ALA A 80 -2.05 -4.03 1.11
N VAL A 81 -3.12 -3.55 1.76
CA VAL A 81 -3.80 -4.26 2.83
C VAL A 81 -4.91 -5.14 2.25
N ALA A 82 -5.29 -6.17 3.00
CA ALA A 82 -6.40 -7.02 2.62
C ALA A 82 -7.72 -6.22 2.60
N GLY A 83 -8.55 -6.40 1.57
CA GLY A 83 -9.88 -5.77 1.54
C GLY A 83 -10.80 -6.17 2.70
N SER A 84 -10.56 -7.33 3.33
CA SER A 84 -11.28 -7.74 4.56
C SER A 84 -10.89 -6.93 5.80
N ALA A 85 -9.80 -6.17 5.74
CA ALA A 85 -9.34 -5.25 6.78
C ALA A 85 -9.72 -3.79 6.47
N VAL A 86 -10.49 -3.54 5.40
CA VAL A 86 -10.87 -2.20 4.96
C VAL A 86 -12.39 -2.07 5.01
N ILE A 87 -12.87 -0.96 5.57
CA ILE A 87 -14.28 -0.57 5.53
C ILE A 87 -14.39 0.61 4.56
N THR A 88 -15.25 0.49 3.54
CA THR A 88 -15.48 1.55 2.55
C THR A 88 -16.90 2.06 2.67
N LYS A 89 -17.06 3.38 2.83
CA LYS A 89 -18.36 4.03 2.95
C LYS A 89 -18.36 5.40 2.29
N VAL A 90 -19.45 5.70 1.57
CA VAL A 90 -19.70 7.04 1.02
C VAL A 90 -20.47 7.84 2.05
N ILE A 91 -19.95 8.99 2.46
CA ILE A 91 -20.55 9.87 3.46
C ILE A 91 -20.92 11.19 2.78
N PRO A 92 -22.21 11.59 2.77
CA PRO A 92 -22.62 12.89 2.23
C PRO A 92 -22.08 14.03 3.08
N MET A 93 -21.43 15.01 2.44
CA MET A 93 -20.86 16.20 3.11
C MET A 93 -21.34 17.49 2.44
N PRO A 94 -21.43 18.61 3.17
CA PRO A 94 -21.66 19.92 2.58
C PRO A 94 -20.54 20.29 1.59
N ALA A 95 -20.93 20.84 0.44
CA ALA A 95 -19.99 21.14 -0.66
C ALA A 95 -19.17 22.43 -0.44
N ASP A 96 -19.51 23.20 0.59
CA ASP A 96 -18.90 24.48 0.94
C ASP A 96 -17.83 24.38 2.04
N LEU A 97 -17.54 23.16 2.53
CA LEU A 97 -16.45 22.93 3.46
C LEU A 97 -15.08 23.11 2.78
N ASP A 98 -14.14 23.71 3.49
CA ASP A 98 -12.73 23.66 3.11
C ASP A 98 -12.09 22.32 3.50
N GLU A 99 -10.85 22.08 3.08
CA GLU A 99 -10.17 20.80 3.32
C GLU A 99 -10.04 20.45 4.82
N ASN A 100 -9.79 21.45 5.68
CA ASN A 100 -9.60 21.21 7.12
C ASN A 100 -10.94 20.93 7.80
N ASP A 101 -11.97 21.69 7.44
CA ASP A 101 -13.32 21.49 7.96
C ASP A 101 -13.90 20.14 7.48
N MET A 102 -13.56 19.72 6.26
CA MET A 102 -13.92 18.40 5.72
C MET A 102 -13.26 17.27 6.52
N GLU A 103 -11.96 17.34 6.79
CA GLU A 103 -11.23 16.34 7.56
C GLU A 103 -11.82 16.19 8.97
N ALA A 104 -12.05 17.31 9.68
CA ALA A 104 -12.65 17.31 11.01
C ALA A 104 -14.07 16.70 11.01
N GLN A 105 -14.89 17.03 10.01
CA GLN A 105 -16.24 16.49 9.90
C GLN A 105 -16.21 14.98 9.58
N ILE A 106 -15.29 14.52 8.73
CA ILE A 106 -15.11 13.10 8.42
C ILE A 106 -14.71 12.31 9.66
N GLU A 107 -13.78 12.81 10.47
CA GLU A 107 -13.39 12.14 11.73
C GLU A 107 -14.58 11.96 12.67
N LEU A 108 -15.43 12.98 12.82
CA LEU A 108 -16.64 12.92 13.64
C LEU A 108 -17.66 11.91 13.12
N GLU A 109 -17.87 11.86 11.81
CA GLU A 109 -18.80 10.93 11.18
C GLU A 109 -18.29 9.49 11.19
N ALA A 110 -16.97 9.29 11.06
CA ALA A 110 -16.35 7.97 10.99
C ALA A 110 -16.58 7.14 12.26
N VAL A 111 -16.63 7.77 13.44
CA VAL A 111 -16.92 7.12 14.74
C VAL A 111 -18.25 6.36 14.73
N ASN A 112 -19.24 6.83 13.97
CA ASN A 112 -20.55 6.18 13.89
C ASN A 112 -20.55 4.89 13.05
N TYR A 113 -19.48 4.65 12.29
CA TYR A 113 -19.42 3.56 11.32
C TYR A 113 -18.33 2.54 11.61
N ILE A 114 -17.29 2.93 12.33
CA ILE A 114 -16.18 2.05 12.67
C ILE A 114 -16.49 1.36 14.01
N PRO A 115 -16.54 0.01 14.05
CA PRO A 115 -16.84 -0.73 15.29
C PRO A 115 -15.64 -0.82 16.26
N TYR A 116 -14.55 -0.10 15.98
CA TYR A 116 -13.30 -0.10 16.73
C TYR A 116 -12.98 1.33 17.21
N PRO A 117 -12.15 1.49 18.25
CA PRO A 117 -11.66 2.80 18.66
C PRO A 117 -10.99 3.52 17.49
N ILE A 118 -11.25 4.83 17.33
CA ILE A 118 -10.72 5.60 16.20
C ILE A 118 -9.18 5.66 16.25
N GLU A 119 -8.61 5.56 17.46
CA GLU A 119 -7.16 5.54 17.70
C GLU A 119 -6.48 4.28 17.14
N GLU A 120 -7.24 3.22 16.84
CA GLU A 120 -6.74 1.96 16.28
C GLU A 120 -6.94 1.87 14.77
N VAL A 121 -7.42 2.94 14.12
CA VAL A 121 -7.82 2.94 12.72
C VAL A 121 -7.02 3.96 11.91
N ASN A 122 -6.63 3.56 10.70
CA ASN A 122 -6.09 4.49 9.72
C ASN A 122 -7.23 4.88 8.78
N LEU A 123 -7.48 6.19 8.66
CA LEU A 123 -8.55 6.74 7.83
C LEU A 123 -7.95 7.40 6.59
N ASP A 124 -8.64 7.26 5.46
CA ASP A 124 -8.35 7.96 4.22
C ASP A 124 -9.68 8.30 3.53
N PHE A 125 -9.71 9.40 2.76
CA PHE A 125 -10.90 9.84 2.04
C PHE A 125 -10.56 10.55 0.73
N GLU A 126 -11.51 10.57 -0.20
CA GLU A 126 -11.43 11.28 -1.48
C GLU A 126 -12.79 11.94 -1.77
N VAL A 127 -12.76 13.16 -2.32
CA VAL A 127 -13.94 13.98 -2.68
C VAL A 127 -14.32 13.81 -4.14
#